data_AF-A0A7C8YS12-F1
#
_entry.id   AF-A0A7C8YS12-F1
#
_cell.length_a   1.000
_cell.length_b   1.000
_cell.length_c   1.000
_cell.angle_alpha   90.00
_cell.angle_beta   90.00
_cell.angle_gamma   90.00
#
_symmetry.space_group_name_H-M   'P 1'
#
loop_
_entity.id
_entity.type
_entity.pdbx_description
1 polymer ?
#
loop_
_entity_poly.entity_id
_entity_poly.type
_entity_poly.pdbx_seq_one_letter_code
_entity_poly.pdbx_strand_id
1 'polypeptide(L)'
;PYWRNLRRVATVTALSQKQIHLMGPAHRVEVQSMIRDLFRSSESGTRDVNLNQAFAKLARNLVMRAVNGRPWESTIMTTPPSHQMTACDFFPVLRWVGYKGIEKEMIKLKKQRDGELQRLVDEYRESRAICRTAGVHDHKAEKKTMMDELLELQEAEPHYYTD
;
A
#
# COMPACT_ATOMS: atom_id res chain seq x y z
N PRO A 1 2.10 18.22 -15.83
CA PRO A 1 1.29 18.88 -14.79
C PRO A 1 0.85 17.90 -13.68
N TYR A 2 0.06 16.87 -14.02
CA TYR A 2 -0.49 15.91 -13.05
C TYR A 2 0.55 15.09 -12.29
N TRP A 3 1.54 14.50 -12.98
CA TRP A 3 2.59 13.69 -12.32
C TRP A 3 3.43 14.48 -11.30
N ARG A 4 3.63 15.79 -11.53
CA ARG A 4 4.36 16.66 -10.59
C ARG A 4 3.57 16.83 -9.29
N ASN A 5 2.26 16.97 -9.42
CA ASN A 5 1.36 17.09 -8.28
C ASN A 5 1.33 15.80 -7.47
N LEU A 6 1.17 14.64 -8.12
CA LEU A 6 1.26 13.34 -7.45
C LEU A 6 2.58 13.15 -6.71
N ARG A 7 3.71 13.51 -7.35
CA ARG A 7 5.03 13.44 -6.71
C ARG A 7 5.11 14.35 -5.49
N ARG A 8 4.65 15.60 -5.62
CA ARG A 8 4.63 16.56 -4.52
C ARG A 8 3.81 16.04 -3.34
N VAL A 9 2.59 15.57 -3.59
CA VAL A 9 1.72 15.00 -2.55
C VAL A 9 2.42 13.83 -1.87
N ALA A 10 2.93 12.85 -2.63
CA ALA A 10 3.63 11.70 -2.07
C ALA A 10 4.85 12.11 -1.22
N THR A 11 5.63 13.10 -1.65
CA THR A 11 6.79 13.58 -0.87
C THR A 11 6.38 14.29 0.42
N VAL A 12 5.30 15.08 0.38
CA VAL A 12 4.89 15.91 1.51
C VAL A 12 4.04 15.14 2.53
N THR A 13 3.24 14.17 2.08
CA THR A 13 2.44 13.32 2.97
C THR A 13 3.19 12.03 3.26
N ALA A 14 3.24 11.11 2.30
CA ALA A 14 3.71 9.73 2.48
C ALA A 14 5.19 9.60 2.89
N LEU A 15 6.06 10.40 2.28
CA LEU A 15 7.52 10.29 2.42
C LEU A 15 8.13 11.47 3.18
N SER A 16 7.31 12.18 3.96
CA SER A 16 7.80 13.27 4.80
C SER A 16 8.64 12.75 5.96
N GLN A 17 9.55 13.60 6.46
CA GLN A 17 10.37 13.26 7.63
C GLN A 17 9.51 12.90 8.85
N LYS A 18 8.36 13.55 9.01
CA LYS A 18 7.36 13.26 10.03
C LYS A 18 6.82 11.82 9.89
N GLN A 19 6.35 11.45 8.69
CA GLN A 19 5.80 10.11 8.46
C GLN A 19 6.88 9.02 8.59
N ILE A 20 8.11 9.26 8.12
CA ILE A 20 9.22 8.33 8.31
C ILE A 20 9.50 8.07 9.79
N HIS A 21 9.49 9.11 10.64
CA HIS A 21 9.64 8.92 12.09
C HIS A 21 8.47 8.17 12.72
N LEU A 22 7.24 8.47 12.30
CA LEU A 22 6.02 7.77 12.75
C LEU A 22 6.04 6.27 12.36
N MET A 23 6.70 5.92 11.26
CA MET A 23 6.88 4.52 10.82
C MET A 23 7.92 3.75 11.64
N GLY A 24 8.76 4.42 12.43
CA GLY A 24 9.84 3.78 13.21
C GLY A 24 9.35 2.63 14.13
N PRO A 25 8.33 2.85 14.97
CA PRO A 25 7.72 1.77 15.78
C PRO A 25 7.11 0.65 14.93
N ALA A 26 6.44 0.99 13.83
CA ALA A 26 5.85 0.02 12.91
C ALA A 26 6.89 -0.91 12.29
N HIS A 27 8.08 -0.37 11.97
CA HIS A 27 9.21 -1.16 11.48
C HIS A 27 9.63 -2.26 12.46
N ARG A 28 9.77 -1.91 13.74
CA ARG A 28 10.13 -2.88 14.79
C ARG A 28 9.10 -3.98 14.93
N VAL A 29 7.81 -3.62 14.93
CA VAL A 29 6.70 -4.59 15.05
C VAL A 29 6.71 -5.59 13.90
N GLU A 30 6.85 -5.13 12.66
CA GLU A 30 6.82 -6.01 11.50
C GLU A 30 8.07 -6.89 11.38
N VAL A 31 9.26 -6.37 11.70
CA VAL A 31 10.49 -7.17 11.75
C VAL A 31 10.38 -8.25 12.81
N GLN A 32 9.87 -7.92 14.01
CA GLN A 32 9.63 -8.91 15.06
C GLN A 32 8.58 -9.95 14.66
N SER A 33 7.52 -9.54 13.95
CA SER A 33 6.53 -10.48 13.41
C SER A 33 7.16 -11.45 12.41
N MET A 34 7.99 -10.94 11.50
CA MET A 34 8.70 -11.78 10.52
C MET A 34 9.64 -12.78 11.23
N ILE A 35 10.44 -12.33 12.19
CA ILE A 35 11.35 -13.21 12.96
C ILE A 35 10.54 -14.31 13.68
N ARG A 36 9.41 -13.96 14.27
CA ARG A 36 8.53 -14.91 14.98
C ARG A 36 7.92 -15.94 14.02
N ASP A 37 7.48 -15.50 12.84
CA ASP A 37 6.94 -16.38 11.80
C ASP A 37 8.02 -17.37 11.33
N LEU A 38 9.26 -16.90 11.15
CA LEU A 38 10.39 -17.74 10.79
C LEU A 38 10.72 -18.76 11.90
N PHE A 39 10.76 -18.32 13.15
CA PHE A 39 11.03 -19.21 14.29
C PHE A 39 9.97 -20.32 14.41
N ARG A 40 8.68 -19.95 14.33
CA ARG A 40 7.57 -20.91 14.33
C ARG A 40 7.67 -21.90 13.18
N SER A 41 8.05 -21.44 12.00
CA SER A 41 8.22 -22.31 10.83
C SER A 41 9.39 -23.31 10.97
N SER A 42 10.27 -23.09 11.93
CA SER A 42 11.45 -23.91 12.25
C SER A 42 11.21 -24.86 13.43
N GLU A 43 10.02 -24.89 14.05
CA GLU A 43 9.71 -25.77 15.19
C GLU A 43 9.86 -27.26 14.86
N SER A 44 9.74 -27.64 13.58
CA SER A 44 9.96 -29.01 13.09
C SER A 44 11.40 -29.28 12.60
N GLY A 45 12.36 -28.38 12.88
CA GLY A 45 13.75 -28.46 12.43
C GLY A 45 14.13 -27.42 11.37
N THR A 46 15.32 -27.58 10.77
CA THR A 46 15.82 -26.68 9.72
C THR A 46 14.92 -26.75 8.49
N ARG A 47 14.46 -25.58 8.01
CA ARG A 47 13.59 -25.46 6.85
C ARG A 47 14.12 -24.41 5.89
N ASP A 48 14.03 -24.70 4.59
CA ASP A 48 14.31 -23.71 3.56
C ASP A 48 13.28 -22.58 3.59
N VAL A 49 13.77 -21.35 3.61
CA VAL A 49 12.97 -20.13 3.66
C VAL A 49 13.11 -19.36 2.37
N ASN A 50 11.99 -19.01 1.73
CA ASN A 50 11.98 -18.08 0.62
C ASN A 50 12.10 -16.63 1.12
N LEU A 51 13.33 -16.12 1.19
CA LEU A 51 13.61 -14.76 1.67
C LEU A 51 12.93 -13.68 0.81
N ASN A 52 12.78 -13.88 -0.50
CA ASN A 52 12.07 -12.93 -1.36
C ASN A 52 10.61 -12.77 -0.92
N GLN A 53 9.94 -13.86 -0.57
CA GLN A 53 8.56 -13.82 -0.09
C GLN A 53 8.47 -13.17 1.31
N ALA A 54 9.42 -13.49 2.20
CA ALA A 54 9.47 -12.91 3.55
C ALA A 54 9.67 -11.38 3.49
N PHE A 55 10.64 -10.90 2.69
CA PHE A 55 10.88 -9.47 2.52
C PHE A 55 9.76 -8.77 1.76
N ALA A 56 9.13 -9.41 0.78
CA ALA A 56 7.97 -8.85 0.10
C ALA A 56 6.77 -8.69 1.06
N LYS A 57 6.54 -9.64 1.98
CA LYS A 57 5.52 -9.53 3.04
C LYS A 57 5.85 -8.36 3.98
N LEU A 58 7.10 -8.30 4.47
CA LEU A 58 7.57 -7.23 5.34
C LEU A 58 7.36 -5.86 4.69
N ALA A 59 7.88 -5.64 3.48
CA ALA A 59 7.77 -4.37 2.78
C ALA A 59 6.31 -3.93 2.59
N ARG A 60 5.43 -4.85 2.22
CA ARG A 60 3.99 -4.57 2.03
C ARG A 60 3.33 -4.14 3.33
N ASN A 61 3.62 -4.84 4.43
CA ASN A 61 3.06 -4.51 5.74
C ASN A 61 3.57 -3.16 6.27
N LEU A 62 4.83 -2.84 6.03
CA LEU A 62 5.40 -1.53 6.40
C LEU A 62 4.69 -0.40 5.68
N VAL A 63 4.50 -0.52 4.36
CA VAL A 63 3.77 0.47 3.56
C VAL A 63 2.35 0.61 4.09
N MET A 64 1.66 -0.51 4.34
CA MET A 64 0.26 -0.43 4.75
C MET A 64 0.08 0.11 6.16
N ARG A 65 0.99 -0.18 7.09
CA ARG A 65 0.97 0.50 8.39
C ARG A 65 1.17 2.01 8.29
N ALA A 66 1.92 2.50 7.31
CA ALA A 66 2.01 3.94 7.06
C ALA A 66 0.70 4.50 6.48
N VAL A 67 0.09 3.76 5.56
CA VAL A 67 -1.15 4.15 4.89
C VAL A 67 -2.32 4.17 5.86
N ASN A 68 -2.56 3.06 6.57
CA ASN A 68 -3.77 2.84 7.36
C ASN A 68 -3.52 2.35 8.81
N GLY A 69 -2.27 2.32 9.28
CA GLY A 69 -1.93 1.84 10.62
C GLY A 69 -2.00 0.32 10.82
N ARG A 70 -2.43 -0.46 9.81
CA ARG A 70 -2.67 -1.90 9.89
C ARG A 70 -1.78 -2.68 8.90
N PRO A 71 -1.39 -3.93 9.21
CA PRO A 71 -0.70 -4.76 8.24
C PRO A 71 -1.62 -5.10 7.06
N TRP A 72 -1.03 -5.48 5.94
CA TRP A 72 -1.81 -5.83 4.76
C TRP A 72 -2.27 -7.28 4.84
N GLU A 73 -3.57 -7.49 4.98
CA GLU A 73 -4.14 -8.84 5.10
C GLU A 73 -4.32 -9.53 3.74
N SER A 74 -4.48 -8.76 2.66
CA SER A 74 -4.81 -9.31 1.35
C SER A 74 -3.58 -9.89 0.62
N THR A 75 -3.71 -11.06 0.00
CA THR A 75 -2.64 -11.63 -0.85
C THR A 75 -2.63 -11.02 -2.26
N ILE A 76 -3.62 -10.17 -2.56
CA ILE A 76 -3.95 -9.68 -3.92
C ILE A 76 -3.00 -8.59 -4.42
N MET A 77 -2.05 -8.13 -3.60
CA MET A 77 -0.87 -7.41 -4.09
C MET A 77 0.08 -8.40 -4.79
N THR A 78 -0.41 -9.05 -5.85
CA THR A 78 0.39 -9.92 -6.70
C THR A 78 1.45 -9.06 -7.37
N THR A 79 2.69 -9.53 -7.33
CA THR A 79 3.78 -8.88 -8.06
C THR A 79 3.39 -8.80 -9.52
N PRO A 80 3.46 -7.61 -10.15
CA PRO A 80 3.21 -7.49 -11.57
C PRO A 80 4.14 -8.44 -12.34
N PRO A 81 3.77 -8.87 -13.56
CA PRO A 81 4.61 -9.72 -14.39
C PRO A 81 5.79 -8.92 -14.98
N SER A 82 6.63 -8.35 -14.12
CA SER A 82 7.65 -7.34 -14.45
C SER A 82 8.57 -7.81 -15.57
N HIS A 83 9.07 -9.04 -15.52
CA HIS A 83 9.93 -9.61 -16.56
C HIS A 83 9.27 -9.62 -17.94
N GLN A 84 7.97 -9.88 -17.98
CA GLN A 84 7.20 -9.98 -19.22
C GLN A 84 6.87 -8.58 -19.76
N MET A 85 6.59 -7.62 -18.86
CA MET A 85 6.44 -6.20 -19.20
C MET A 85 7.73 -5.65 -19.81
N THR A 86 8.88 -5.92 -19.19
CA THR A 86 10.19 -5.51 -19.69
C THR A 86 10.44 -6.03 -21.11
N ALA A 87 10.09 -7.29 -21.40
CA ALA A 87 10.21 -7.82 -22.76
C ALA A 87 9.37 -7.05 -23.79
N CYS A 88 8.14 -6.66 -23.43
CA CYS A 88 7.27 -5.84 -24.29
C CYS A 88 7.78 -4.40 -24.46
N ASP A 89 8.52 -3.86 -23.49
CA ASP A 89 9.12 -2.52 -23.59
C ASP A 89 10.29 -2.51 -24.61
N PHE A 90 11.07 -3.59 -24.68
CA PHE A 90 12.16 -3.73 -25.65
C PHE A 90 11.69 -4.14 -27.05
N PHE A 91 10.61 -4.93 -27.12
CA PHE A 91 10.06 -5.42 -28.39
C PHE A 91 8.58 -5.08 -28.51
N PRO A 92 8.22 -3.87 -29.00
CA PRO A 92 6.83 -3.39 -29.05
C PRO A 92 5.88 -4.31 -29.82
N VAL A 93 6.38 -5.07 -30.80
CA VAL A 93 5.60 -6.05 -31.57
C VAL A 93 4.94 -7.12 -30.67
N LEU A 94 5.58 -7.46 -29.54
CA LEU A 94 5.04 -8.42 -28.56
C LEU A 94 3.73 -7.93 -27.94
N ARG A 95 3.52 -6.61 -27.84
CA ARG A 95 2.27 -6.04 -27.34
C ARG A 95 1.12 -6.27 -28.32
N TRP A 96 1.36 -6.15 -29.63
CA TRP A 96 0.32 -6.33 -30.66
C TRP A 96 -0.15 -7.77 -30.79
N VAL A 97 0.75 -8.73 -30.63
CA VAL A 97 0.41 -10.16 -30.70
C VAL A 97 -0.14 -10.72 -29.39
N GLY A 98 -0.32 -9.88 -28.36
CA GLY A 98 -0.83 -10.30 -27.05
C GLY A 98 0.10 -11.26 -26.32
N TYR A 99 1.42 -11.02 -26.39
CA TYR A 99 2.45 -11.89 -25.83
C TYR A 99 2.11 -12.35 -24.40
N LYS A 100 2.04 -13.67 -24.23
CA LYS A 100 1.72 -14.37 -22.96
C LYS A 100 0.47 -13.88 -22.23
N GLY A 101 -0.45 -13.18 -22.90
CA GLY A 101 -1.66 -12.64 -22.28
C GLY A 101 -1.41 -11.58 -21.21
N ILE A 102 -0.23 -10.92 -21.21
CA ILE A 102 0.18 -9.95 -20.18
C ILE A 102 -0.86 -8.85 -20.01
N GLU A 103 -1.43 -8.34 -21.09
CA GLU A 103 -2.45 -7.29 -21.03
C GLU A 103 -3.69 -7.73 -20.24
N LYS A 104 -4.17 -8.96 -20.45
CA LYS A 104 -5.33 -9.50 -19.73
C LYS A 104 -5.02 -9.68 -18.24
N GLU A 105 -3.85 -10.22 -17.91
CA GLU A 105 -3.39 -10.37 -16.53
C GLU A 105 -3.22 -9.01 -15.84
N MET A 106 -2.69 -8.00 -16.54
CA MET A 106 -2.56 -6.63 -16.03
C MET A 106 -3.91 -5.97 -15.78
N ILE A 107 -4.89 -6.15 -16.67
CA ILE A 107 -6.26 -5.65 -16.48
C ILE A 107 -6.90 -6.31 -15.26
N LYS A 108 -6.75 -7.63 -15.10
CA LYS A 108 -7.26 -8.37 -13.95
C LYS A 108 -6.62 -7.88 -12.65
N LEU A 109 -5.29 -7.74 -12.63
CA LEU A 109 -4.54 -7.23 -11.48
C LEU A 109 -4.95 -5.80 -11.13
N LYS A 110 -5.11 -4.92 -12.13
CA LYS A 110 -5.60 -3.55 -11.93
C LYS A 110 -6.96 -3.56 -11.24
N LYS A 111 -7.95 -4.27 -11.79
CA LYS A 111 -9.30 -4.34 -11.20
C LYS A 111 -9.28 -4.82 -9.75
N GLN A 112 -8.47 -5.83 -9.48
CA GLN A 112 -8.31 -6.37 -8.13
C GLN A 112 -7.69 -5.37 -7.15
N ARG A 113 -6.60 -4.68 -7.54
CA ARG A 113 -5.99 -3.65 -6.68
C ARG A 113 -6.89 -2.45 -6.49
N ASP A 114 -7.55 -1.99 -7.55
CA ASP A 114 -8.45 -0.83 -7.50
C ASP A 114 -9.62 -1.12 -6.53
N GLY A 115 -10.19 -2.34 -6.57
CA GLY A 115 -11.23 -2.74 -5.63
C GLY A 115 -10.78 -2.76 -4.17
N GLU A 116 -9.59 -3.31 -3.88
CA GLU A 116 -9.04 -3.34 -2.51
C GLU A 116 -8.71 -1.94 -1.98
N LEU A 117 -8.11 -1.09 -2.81
CA LEU A 117 -7.79 0.29 -2.43
C LEU A 117 -9.05 1.13 -2.27
N GLN A 118 -10.07 0.95 -3.12
CA GLN A 118 -11.35 1.64 -2.97
C GLN A 118 -12.04 1.24 -1.67
N ARG A 119 -12.07 -0.06 -1.34
CA ARG A 119 -12.61 -0.55 -0.07
C ARG A 119 -11.93 0.10 1.13
N LEU A 120 -10.61 0.27 1.05
CA LEU A 120 -9.84 0.96 2.09
C LEU A 120 -10.22 2.44 2.21
N VAL A 121 -10.39 3.15 1.08
CA VAL A 121 -10.83 4.55 1.07
C VAL A 121 -12.22 4.68 1.68
N ASP A 122 -13.15 3.81 1.30
CA ASP A 122 -14.54 3.82 1.77
C ASP A 122 -14.61 3.55 3.28
N GLU A 123 -13.87 2.56 3.80
CA GLU A 123 -13.76 2.28 5.24
C GLU A 123 -13.30 3.52 6.03
N TYR A 124 -12.32 4.25 5.49
CA TYR A 124 -11.82 5.48 6.12
C TYR A 124 -12.83 6.63 6.08
N ARG A 125 -13.57 6.78 4.97
CA ARG A 125 -14.63 7.79 4.83
C ARG A 125 -15.75 7.51 5.84
N GLU A 126 -16.19 6.26 5.95
CA GLU A 126 -17.21 5.82 6.92
C GLU A 126 -16.74 6.04 8.36
N SER A 127 -15.53 5.61 8.69
CA SER A 127 -14.96 5.79 10.04
C SER A 127 -14.90 7.26 10.45
N ARG A 128 -14.48 8.16 9.55
CA ARG A 128 -14.46 9.61 9.81
C ARG A 128 -15.86 10.19 9.99
N ALA A 129 -16.83 9.75 9.19
CA ALA A 129 -18.23 10.18 9.33
C ALA A 129 -18.80 9.82 10.71
N ILE A 130 -18.56 8.59 11.18
CA ILE A 130 -19.00 8.13 12.51
C ILE A 130 -18.37 8.99 13.61
N CYS A 131 -17.05 9.21 13.57
CA CYS A 131 -16.36 10.05 14.56
C CYS A 131 -16.92 11.47 14.63
N ARG A 132 -17.25 12.08 13.48
CA ARG A 132 -17.88 13.41 13.43
C ARG A 132 -19.26 13.42 14.10
N THR A 133 -20.09 12.42 13.83
CA THR A 133 -21.45 12.34 14.40
C THR A 133 -21.44 12.07 15.91
N ALA A 134 -20.44 11.36 16.43
CA ALA A 134 -20.35 11.00 17.84
C ALA A 134 -19.80 12.13 18.74
N GLY A 135 -19.46 13.30 18.20
CA GLY A 135 -18.91 14.42 18.96
C GLY A 135 -17.56 14.12 19.66
N VAL A 136 -16.88 13.04 19.24
CA VAL A 136 -15.59 12.65 19.80
C VAL A 136 -14.53 13.63 19.28
N HIS A 137 -14.11 14.56 20.14
CA HIS A 137 -12.97 15.42 19.84
C HIS A 137 -11.72 14.55 19.68
N ASP A 138 -10.99 14.83 18.60
CA ASP A 138 -10.01 13.96 17.98
C ASP A 138 -8.76 13.74 18.87
N HIS A 139 -8.78 12.74 19.75
CA HIS A 139 -7.55 12.22 20.37
C HIS A 139 -6.59 11.57 19.34
N LYS A 140 -6.97 11.49 18.06
CA LYS A 140 -6.17 10.98 16.94
C LYS A 140 -5.12 11.99 16.43
N ALA A 141 -5.11 13.22 16.97
CA ALA A 141 -4.13 14.25 16.61
C ALA A 141 -2.65 13.80 16.75
N GLU A 142 -2.36 12.84 17.63
CA GLU A 142 -0.98 12.36 17.85
C GLU A 142 -0.47 11.37 16.79
N LYS A 143 -1.34 10.68 16.01
CA LYS A 143 -0.90 9.69 15.01
C LYS A 143 -1.78 9.68 13.76
N LYS A 144 -1.83 10.81 13.05
CA LYS A 144 -2.46 10.86 11.71
C LYS A 144 -1.75 9.89 10.76
N THR A 145 -2.53 8.98 10.18
CA THR A 145 -2.06 8.10 9.10
C THR A 145 -1.96 8.87 7.78
N MET A 146 -1.25 8.33 6.80
CA MET A 146 -1.21 8.95 5.47
C MET A 146 -2.62 9.06 4.85
N MET A 147 -3.52 8.12 5.10
CA MET A 147 -4.92 8.22 4.66
C MET A 147 -5.66 9.40 5.30
N ASP A 148 -5.44 9.66 6.60
CA ASP A 148 -6.03 10.81 7.27
C ASP A 148 -5.55 12.13 6.61
N GLU A 149 -4.24 12.24 6.34
CA GLU A 149 -3.65 13.43 5.69
C GLU A 149 -4.16 13.62 4.25
N LEU A 150 -4.29 12.54 3.46
CA LEU A 150 -4.79 12.61 2.09
C LEU A 150 -6.27 13.03 2.03
N LEU A 151 -7.10 12.50 2.93
CA LEU A 151 -8.52 12.88 2.99
C LEU A 151 -8.70 14.32 3.50
N GLU A 152 -7.85 14.80 4.40
CA GLU A 152 -7.83 16.22 4.81
C GLU A 152 -7.45 17.14 3.65
N LEU A 153 -6.46 16.75 2.84
CA LEU A 153 -6.10 17.50 1.62
C LEU A 153 -7.25 17.51 0.61
N GLN A 154 -7.94 16.38 0.43
CA GLN A 154 -9.11 16.29 -0.45
C GLN A 154 -10.25 17.22 0.01
N GLU A 155 -10.50 17.31 1.32
CA GLU A 155 -11.52 18.22 1.87
C GLU A 155 -11.13 19.70 1.76
N ALA A 156 -9.84 20.01 1.92
CA ALA A 156 -9.35 21.39 1.83
C ALA A 156 -9.30 21.92 0.38
N GLU A 157 -8.99 21.07 -0.60
CA GLU A 157 -8.82 21.45 -2.00
C GLU A 157 -9.57 20.50 -2.98
N PRO A 158 -10.91 20.42 -2.93
CA PRO A 158 -11.70 19.42 -3.66
C PRO A 158 -11.61 19.56 -5.20
N HIS A 159 -11.41 20.78 -5.71
CA HIS A 159 -11.22 21.03 -7.14
C HIS A 159 -9.86 20.54 -7.66
N TYR A 160 -8.90 20.33 -6.77
CA TYR A 160 -7.54 19.93 -7.10
C TYR A 160 -7.30 18.44 -6.84
N TYR A 161 -7.96 17.87 -5.82
CA TYR A 161 -7.93 16.45 -5.47
C TYR A 161 -9.30 15.80 -5.71
N THR A 162 -9.63 15.58 -6.98
CA THR A 162 -10.89 14.95 -7.40
C THR A 162 -10.91 13.45 -7.14
N ASP A 163 -12.11 12.89 -6.99
CA ASP A 163 -12.37 11.44 -6.93
C ASP A 163 -12.32 10.80 -8.33
#